data_AF-A0A401M2C4-F1
#
_entry.id   AF-A0A401M2C4-F1
#
_cell.length_a   1.000
_cell.length_b   1.000
_cell.length_c   1.000
_cell.angle_alpha   90.00
_cell.angle_beta   90.00
_cell.angle_gamma   90.00
#
_symmetry.space_group_name_H-M   'P 1'
#
loop_
_entity.id
_entity.type
_entity.pdbx_description
1 polymer ?
#
loop_
_entity_poly.entity_id
_entity_poly.type
_entity_poly.pdbx_seq_one_letter_code
_entity_poly.pdbx_strand_id
1 'polypeptide(L)'
;MEYILDADVWNGEAGTWPAFNHEQLPLMGTCNAELKFLFMPYMAQTDEVIACLKVHPEIVIVSQSNHPNRLGEHRALVHQLMTEGLQNPVVFFQHYAEDNAEDLQIKSAVDMGALIFDGLCDGIFLFNQGSLSHAVIDATAFGILQAGRTRTSKTEYISCPGCGRTLYDLEKTIARIKAATSHLKGLKIGIMGCIVNGPGEMADADYGYVGAGRGKISLYKEKYV
;
A
#
# COMPACT_ATOMS: atom_id res chain seq x y z
N MET A 1 16.44 -14.50 5.54
CA MET A 1 15.07 -14.30 5.03
C MET A 1 14.23 -13.94 6.23
N GLU A 2 13.41 -12.91 6.10
CA GLU A 2 12.70 -12.27 7.21
C GLU A 2 11.27 -12.82 7.31
N TYR A 3 10.84 -13.22 8.51
CA TYR A 3 9.53 -13.86 8.70
C TYR A 3 8.82 -13.41 9.97
N ILE A 4 7.49 -13.43 9.92
CA ILE A 4 6.63 -13.31 11.08
C ILE A 4 6.12 -14.73 11.40
N LEU A 5 6.24 -15.15 12.65
CA LEU A 5 5.85 -16.47 13.13
C LEU A 5 4.84 -16.33 14.25
N ASP A 6 3.92 -17.29 14.38
CA ASP A 6 3.04 -17.34 15.55
C ASP A 6 3.88 -17.41 16.83
N ALA A 7 3.48 -16.66 17.84
CA ALA A 7 4.25 -16.53 19.08
C ALA A 7 4.53 -17.87 19.76
N ASP A 8 3.62 -18.84 19.63
CA ASP A 8 3.75 -20.17 20.25
C ASP A 8 4.88 -21.02 19.64
N VAL A 9 5.33 -20.69 18.42
CA VAL A 9 6.39 -21.44 17.72
C VAL A 9 7.68 -20.64 17.57
N TRP A 10 7.71 -19.37 17.97
CA TRP A 10 8.88 -18.50 17.87
C TRP A 10 9.86 -18.76 19.01
N ASN A 11 11.12 -19.07 18.69
CA ASN A 11 12.16 -19.38 19.69
C ASN A 11 13.31 -18.36 19.73
N GLY A 12 13.11 -17.17 19.14
CA GLY A 12 14.17 -16.15 19.09
C GLY A 12 15.14 -16.34 17.93
N GLU A 13 14.71 -16.99 16.84
CA GLU A 13 15.54 -17.15 15.66
C GLU A 13 15.87 -15.79 15.01
N ALA A 14 17.08 -15.65 14.48
CA ALA A 14 17.51 -14.39 13.85
C ALA A 14 16.68 -14.07 12.58
N GLY A 15 16.19 -12.83 12.48
CA GLY A 15 15.37 -12.37 11.37
C GLY A 15 13.93 -12.87 11.41
N THR A 16 13.45 -13.34 12.56
CA THR A 16 12.04 -13.69 12.76
C THR A 16 11.45 -12.89 13.91
N TRP A 17 10.14 -12.60 13.83
CA TRP A 17 9.43 -11.85 14.87
C TRP A 17 8.11 -12.52 15.25
N PRO A 18 7.74 -12.49 16.54
CA PRO A 18 6.52 -13.14 17.02
C PRO A 18 5.27 -12.32 16.70
N ALA A 19 4.23 -13.02 16.26
CA ALA A 19 2.87 -12.53 16.12
C ALA A 19 1.98 -13.13 17.22
N PHE A 20 1.28 -12.26 17.93
CA PHE A 20 0.36 -12.58 19.00
C PHE A 20 -1.06 -12.27 18.54
N ASN A 21 -2.02 -13.06 19.01
CA ASN A 21 -3.41 -12.63 19.06
C ASN A 21 -3.67 -11.90 20.40
N HIS A 22 -4.78 -11.16 20.48
CA HIS A 22 -5.17 -10.42 21.68
C HIS A 22 -5.45 -11.30 22.92
N GLU A 23 -5.69 -12.60 22.76
CA GLU A 23 -5.87 -13.54 23.88
C GLU A 23 -4.52 -13.92 24.52
N GLN A 24 -3.41 -13.74 23.79
CA GLN A 24 -2.04 -14.03 24.24
C GLN A 24 -1.35 -12.83 24.92
N LEU A 25 -2.10 -11.84 25.41
CA LEU A 25 -1.57 -10.64 26.07
C LEU A 25 -0.55 -10.94 27.20
N PRO A 26 -0.77 -11.92 28.10
CA PRO A 26 0.21 -12.23 29.15
C PRO A 26 1.54 -12.76 28.60
N LEU A 27 1.49 -13.60 27.56
CA LEU A 27 2.67 -14.13 26.90
C LEU A 27 3.46 -12.98 26.22
N MET A 28 2.74 -12.11 25.52
CA MET A 28 3.33 -10.96 24.82
C MET A 28 4.08 -10.01 25.77
N GLY A 29 3.50 -9.71 26.94
CA GLY A 29 4.14 -8.82 27.93
C GLY A 29 5.46 -9.37 28.50
N THR A 30 5.63 -10.70 28.51
CA THR A 30 6.88 -11.35 28.96
C THR A 30 7.87 -11.64 27.83
N CYS A 31 7.43 -11.54 26.57
CA CYS A 31 8.26 -11.82 25.41
C CYS A 31 9.28 -10.69 25.20
N ASN A 32 10.57 -11.02 25.22
CA ASN A 32 11.64 -10.07 24.93
C ASN A 32 12.05 -10.17 23.46
N ALA A 33 11.28 -9.53 22.58
CA ALA A 33 11.56 -9.42 21.15
C ALA A 33 11.66 -7.94 20.77
N GLU A 34 12.58 -7.60 19.87
CA GLU A 34 12.83 -6.21 19.42
C GLU A 34 11.66 -5.60 18.61
N LEU A 35 10.81 -6.46 18.04
CA LEU A 35 9.63 -6.11 17.27
C LEU A 35 8.61 -7.23 17.46
N LYS A 36 7.34 -6.87 17.63
CA LYS A 36 6.22 -7.79 17.88
C LYS A 36 5.03 -7.38 17.04
N PHE A 37 4.21 -8.33 16.66
CA PHE A 37 2.97 -8.06 15.92
C PHE A 37 1.77 -8.47 16.78
N LEU A 38 0.80 -7.58 16.96
CA LEU A 38 -0.42 -7.86 17.72
C LEU A 38 -1.64 -7.82 16.82
N PHE A 39 -2.22 -8.98 16.54
CA PHE A 39 -3.46 -9.11 15.79
C PHE A 39 -4.66 -8.88 16.73
N MET A 40 -5.43 -7.83 16.46
CA MET A 40 -6.59 -7.50 17.28
C MET A 40 -7.71 -6.77 16.52
N PRO A 41 -8.99 -7.08 16.81
CA PRO A 41 -10.11 -6.23 16.44
C PRO A 41 -10.29 -5.06 17.41
N TYR A 42 -11.09 -4.07 17.02
CA TYR A 42 -11.43 -2.93 17.89
C TYR A 42 -11.98 -3.37 19.25
N MET A 43 -12.87 -4.36 19.27
CA MET A 43 -13.47 -4.86 20.51
C MET A 43 -12.47 -5.48 21.50
N ALA A 44 -11.27 -5.83 21.04
CA ALA A 44 -10.20 -6.36 21.89
C ALA A 44 -9.30 -5.25 22.49
N GLN A 45 -9.54 -3.99 22.15
CA GLN A 45 -8.78 -2.84 22.65
C GLN A 45 -9.23 -2.45 24.08
N THR A 46 -9.08 -3.38 25.01
CA THR A 46 -9.42 -3.21 26.43
C THR A 46 -8.38 -2.33 27.14
N ASP A 47 -8.71 -1.86 28.35
CA ASP A 47 -7.78 -1.09 29.19
C ASP A 47 -6.47 -1.85 29.46
N GLU A 48 -6.54 -3.18 29.57
CA GLU A 48 -5.36 -4.04 29.75
C GLU A 48 -4.45 -4.03 28.52
N VAL A 49 -5.03 -4.13 27.31
CA VAL A 49 -4.28 -4.04 26.06
C VAL A 49 -3.68 -2.65 25.88
N ILE A 50 -4.44 -1.59 26.17
CA ILE A 50 -3.96 -0.20 26.12
C ILE A 50 -2.78 -0.02 27.09
N ALA A 51 -2.89 -0.51 28.33
CA ALA A 51 -1.81 -0.43 29.31
C ALA A 51 -0.56 -1.19 28.84
N CYS A 52 -0.73 -2.35 28.22
CA CYS A 52 0.36 -3.12 27.63
C CYS A 52 1.04 -2.37 26.48
N LEU A 53 0.29 -1.80 25.55
CA LEU A 53 0.83 -1.01 24.44
C LEU A 53 1.63 0.21 24.92
N LYS A 54 1.21 0.86 26.02
CA LYS A 54 1.94 1.99 26.62
C LYS A 54 3.35 1.62 27.08
N VAL A 55 3.58 0.38 27.49
CA VAL A 55 4.91 -0.10 27.93
C VAL A 55 5.67 -0.85 26.83
N HIS A 56 5.02 -1.12 25.69
CA HIS A 56 5.60 -1.83 24.55
C HIS A 56 5.43 -1.04 23.24
N PRO A 57 6.20 0.05 23.05
CA PRO A 57 6.16 0.86 21.83
C PRO A 57 6.66 0.11 20.58
N GLU A 58 7.38 -0.99 20.74
CA GLU A 58 7.88 -1.85 19.66
C GLU A 58 6.79 -2.71 19.00
N ILE A 59 5.57 -2.74 19.55
CA ILE A 59 4.47 -3.51 18.96
C ILE A 59 3.93 -2.80 17.72
N VAL A 60 3.84 -3.54 16.62
CA VAL A 60 3.03 -3.19 15.44
C VAL A 60 1.66 -3.83 15.61
N ILE A 61 0.62 -3.01 15.54
CA ILE A 61 -0.76 -3.47 15.63
C ILE A 61 -1.21 -3.92 14.26
N VAL A 62 -1.68 -5.16 14.16
CA VAL A 62 -2.33 -5.69 12.96
C VAL A 62 -3.84 -5.67 13.19
N SER A 63 -4.48 -4.61 12.70
CA SER A 63 -5.91 -4.38 12.90
C SER A 63 -6.72 -5.33 12.02
N GLN A 64 -7.58 -6.14 12.65
CA GLN A 64 -8.48 -7.07 11.97
C GLN A 64 -9.94 -6.67 12.20
N SER A 65 -10.80 -6.95 11.23
CA SER A 65 -12.23 -6.65 11.37
C SER A 65 -13.07 -7.61 10.54
N ASN A 66 -14.07 -8.22 11.19
CA ASN A 66 -15.17 -8.93 10.52
C ASN A 66 -16.48 -8.12 10.60
N HIS A 67 -16.44 -6.88 11.09
CA HIS A 67 -17.63 -6.03 11.23
C HIS A 67 -18.21 -5.64 9.85
N PRO A 68 -19.54 -5.56 9.67
CA PRO A 68 -20.13 -5.16 8.38
C PRO A 68 -19.66 -3.79 7.89
N ASN A 69 -19.37 -2.87 8.81
CA ASN A 69 -18.68 -1.61 8.54
C ASN A 69 -17.23 -1.69 9.03
N ARG A 70 -16.38 -2.40 8.27
CA ARG A 70 -14.96 -2.58 8.62
C ARG A 70 -14.21 -1.25 8.71
N LEU A 71 -14.45 -0.35 7.76
CA LEU A 71 -13.81 0.97 7.72
C LEU A 71 -14.08 1.78 9.01
N GLY A 72 -15.34 1.78 9.46
CA GLY A 72 -15.71 2.44 10.72
C GLY A 72 -15.01 1.82 11.93
N GLU A 73 -14.91 0.49 11.99
CA GLU A 73 -14.24 -0.22 13.08
C GLU A 73 -12.72 0.08 13.11
N HIS A 74 -12.06 0.06 11.95
CA HIS A 74 -10.65 0.44 11.83
C HIS A 74 -10.39 1.89 12.28
N ARG A 75 -11.24 2.83 11.85
CA ARG A 75 -11.15 4.24 12.29
C ARG A 75 -11.32 4.36 13.81
N ALA A 76 -12.30 3.66 14.39
CA ALA A 76 -12.52 3.67 15.84
C ALA A 76 -11.29 3.16 16.60
N LEU A 77 -10.69 2.05 16.16
CA LEU A 77 -9.47 1.50 16.74
C LEU A 77 -8.33 2.51 16.74
N VAL A 78 -8.05 3.14 15.59
CA VAL A 78 -6.94 4.11 15.51
C VAL A 78 -7.24 5.37 16.33
N HIS A 79 -8.47 5.89 16.28
CA HIS A 79 -8.84 7.07 17.07
C HIS A 79 -8.74 6.82 18.58
N GLN A 80 -9.07 5.62 19.05
CA GLN A 80 -8.88 5.25 20.45
C GLN A 80 -7.38 5.21 20.81
N LEU A 81 -6.51 4.63 19.96
CA LEU A 81 -5.06 4.67 20.15
C LEU A 81 -4.55 6.11 20.29
N MET A 82 -4.99 6.99 19.38
CA MET A 82 -4.60 8.41 19.39
C MET A 82 -5.06 9.12 20.66
N THR A 83 -6.28 8.84 21.12
CA THR A 83 -6.85 9.41 22.35
C THR A 83 -6.04 9.00 23.58
N GLU A 84 -5.53 7.76 23.58
CA GLU A 84 -4.66 7.22 24.63
C GLU A 84 -3.19 7.64 24.50
N GLY A 85 -2.84 8.41 23.47
CA GLY A 85 -1.48 8.88 23.19
C GLY A 85 -0.53 7.80 22.66
N LEU A 86 -1.05 6.66 22.20
CA LEU A 86 -0.27 5.56 21.65
C LEU A 86 0.25 5.89 20.25
N GLN A 87 1.49 5.48 19.96
CA GLN A 87 2.17 5.73 18.67
C GLN A 87 2.55 4.42 17.97
N ASN A 88 2.01 3.29 18.43
CA ASN A 88 2.23 1.99 17.82
C ASN A 88 1.75 2.03 16.35
N PRO A 89 2.58 1.59 15.39
CA PRO A 89 2.18 1.56 13.99
C PRO A 89 0.99 0.62 13.76
N VAL A 90 0.07 1.02 12.89
CA VAL A 90 -1.12 0.23 12.56
C VAL A 90 -1.05 -0.27 11.11
N VAL A 91 -0.98 -1.59 10.98
CA VAL A 91 -1.12 -2.32 9.72
C VAL A 91 -2.55 -2.83 9.63
N PHE A 92 -3.25 -2.47 8.56
CA PHE A 92 -4.62 -2.95 8.34
C PHE A 92 -4.60 -4.29 7.61
N PHE A 93 -5.11 -5.31 8.29
CA PHE A 93 -5.30 -6.64 7.71
C PHE A 93 -6.68 -6.74 7.06
N GLN A 94 -6.68 -6.96 5.75
CA GLN A 94 -7.90 -7.16 4.98
C GLN A 94 -7.95 -8.57 4.40
N HIS A 95 -9.11 -9.19 4.57
CA HIS A 95 -9.39 -10.52 4.06
C HIS A 95 -10.31 -10.45 2.83
N TYR A 96 -9.95 -11.22 1.81
CA TYR A 96 -10.66 -11.36 0.54
C TYR A 96 -10.72 -12.84 0.11
N ALA A 97 -11.62 -13.14 -0.83
CA ALA A 97 -11.76 -14.45 -1.45
C ALA A 97 -12.07 -14.28 -2.95
N GLU A 98 -11.17 -13.60 -3.66
CA GLU A 98 -11.31 -13.27 -5.08
C GLU A 98 -10.44 -14.17 -5.96
N ASP A 99 -11.02 -14.59 -7.09
CA ASP A 99 -10.32 -15.33 -8.14
C ASP A 99 -9.91 -14.44 -9.32
N ASN A 100 -10.50 -13.25 -9.41
CA ASN A 100 -10.19 -12.26 -10.44
C ASN A 100 -9.33 -11.13 -9.84
N ALA A 101 -8.20 -10.85 -10.49
CA ALA A 101 -7.26 -9.82 -10.05
C ALA A 101 -7.87 -8.42 -10.05
N GLU A 102 -8.74 -8.11 -11.01
CA GLU A 102 -9.42 -6.81 -11.11
C GLU A 102 -10.37 -6.59 -9.93
N ASP A 103 -11.14 -7.62 -9.55
CA ASP A 103 -12.04 -7.56 -8.40
C ASP A 103 -11.27 -7.33 -7.09
N LEU A 104 -10.16 -8.05 -6.90
CA LEU A 104 -9.27 -7.83 -5.75
C LEU A 104 -8.74 -6.39 -5.74
N GLN A 105 -8.24 -5.91 -6.89
CA GLN A 105 -7.69 -4.55 -7.01
C GLN A 105 -8.72 -3.48 -6.67
N ILE A 106 -9.93 -3.57 -7.23
CA ILE A 106 -10.99 -2.58 -7.00
C ILE A 106 -11.42 -2.60 -5.53
N LYS A 107 -11.76 -3.79 -4.99
CA LYS A 107 -12.27 -3.92 -3.62
C LYS A 107 -11.22 -3.46 -2.60
N SER A 108 -9.99 -3.96 -2.72
CA SER A 108 -8.92 -3.59 -1.78
C SER A 108 -8.47 -2.14 -1.89
N ALA A 109 -8.45 -1.55 -3.10
CA ALA A 109 -8.14 -0.14 -3.26
C ALA A 109 -9.21 0.77 -2.64
N VAL A 110 -10.49 0.41 -2.76
CA VAL A 110 -11.59 1.17 -2.15
C VAL A 110 -11.57 1.06 -0.63
N ASP A 111 -11.42 -0.15 -0.09
CA ASP A 111 -11.36 -0.39 1.36
C ASP A 111 -10.18 0.36 2.01
N MET A 112 -9.00 0.27 1.40
CA MET A 112 -7.77 0.86 1.95
C MET A 112 -7.58 2.34 1.62
N GLY A 113 -8.10 2.81 0.48
CA GLY A 113 -7.93 4.19 0.03
C GLY A 113 -8.47 5.20 1.05
N ALA A 114 -9.60 4.90 1.69
CA ALA A 114 -10.16 5.75 2.74
C ALA A 114 -9.19 5.91 3.92
N LEU A 115 -8.67 4.81 4.48
CA LEU A 115 -7.75 4.83 5.61
C LEU A 115 -6.40 5.50 5.27
N ILE A 116 -5.94 5.34 4.02
CA ILE A 116 -4.75 6.03 3.52
C ILE A 116 -4.97 7.54 3.47
N PHE A 117 -6.10 8.00 2.90
CA PHE A 117 -6.39 9.43 2.78
C PHE A 117 -6.76 10.10 4.11
N ASP A 118 -7.29 9.33 5.07
CA ASP A 118 -7.46 9.80 6.44
C ASP A 118 -6.10 9.99 7.17
N GLY A 119 -5.01 9.46 6.62
CA GLY A 119 -3.69 9.50 7.26
C GLY A 119 -3.54 8.53 8.42
N LEU A 120 -4.37 7.48 8.49
CA LEU A 120 -4.42 6.50 9.59
C LEU A 120 -3.67 5.20 9.28
N CYS A 121 -3.04 5.10 8.11
CA CYS A 121 -2.48 3.85 7.57
C CYS A 121 -0.95 3.87 7.56
N ASP A 122 -0.33 3.10 8.45
CA ASP A 122 1.13 2.85 8.43
C ASP A 122 1.50 1.69 7.50
N GLY A 123 0.59 0.74 7.32
CA GLY A 123 0.79 -0.37 6.40
C GLY A 123 -0.51 -1.09 6.05
N ILE A 124 -0.44 -1.90 4.99
CA ILE A 124 -1.55 -2.76 4.56
C ILE A 124 -1.07 -4.19 4.45
N PHE A 125 -1.93 -5.12 4.85
CA PHE A 125 -1.73 -6.55 4.68
C PHE A 125 -2.98 -7.11 4.02
N LEU A 126 -2.88 -7.41 2.73
CA LEU A 126 -3.94 -8.05 1.97
C LEU A 126 -3.76 -9.57 2.03
N PHE A 127 -4.80 -10.27 2.47
CA PHE A 127 -4.85 -11.71 2.45
C PHE A 127 -6.02 -12.15 1.57
N ASN A 128 -5.73 -13.03 0.61
CA ASN A 128 -6.72 -13.54 -0.32
C ASN A 128 -6.76 -15.08 -0.25
N GLN A 129 -7.92 -15.64 0.03
CA GLN A 129 -8.14 -17.10 0.04
C GLN A 129 -8.48 -17.69 -1.34
N GLY A 130 -8.69 -16.85 -2.35
CA GLY A 130 -8.95 -17.29 -3.72
C GLY A 130 -7.69 -17.79 -4.44
N SER A 131 -7.83 -18.04 -5.74
CA SER A 131 -6.79 -18.66 -6.60
C SER A 131 -5.66 -17.74 -7.04
N LEU A 132 -5.71 -16.44 -6.70
CA LEU A 132 -4.68 -15.48 -7.08
C LEU A 132 -3.34 -15.77 -6.38
N SER A 133 -2.24 -15.65 -7.12
CA SER A 133 -0.90 -15.87 -6.57
C SER A 133 -0.48 -14.74 -5.62
N HIS A 134 0.40 -15.06 -4.67
CA HIS A 134 0.98 -14.06 -3.76
C HIS A 134 1.62 -12.86 -4.49
N ALA A 135 2.25 -13.09 -5.64
CA ALA A 135 2.82 -12.02 -6.45
C ALA A 135 1.77 -10.99 -6.93
N VAL A 136 0.55 -11.43 -7.24
CA VAL A 136 -0.56 -10.53 -7.63
C VAL A 136 -1.07 -9.75 -6.42
N ILE A 137 -1.18 -10.40 -5.26
CA ILE A 137 -1.61 -9.78 -4.01
C ILE A 137 -0.60 -8.70 -3.60
N ASP A 138 0.69 -9.01 -3.59
CA ASP A 138 1.76 -8.08 -3.26
C ASP A 138 1.81 -6.91 -4.26
N ALA A 139 1.73 -7.20 -5.56
CA ALA A 139 1.70 -6.16 -6.58
C ALA A 139 0.49 -5.22 -6.43
N THR A 140 -0.65 -5.74 -5.97
CA THR A 140 -1.86 -4.96 -5.67
C THR A 140 -1.65 -4.08 -4.45
N ALA A 141 -1.13 -4.64 -3.35
CA ALA A 141 -0.83 -3.87 -2.15
C ALA A 141 0.16 -2.72 -2.43
N PHE A 142 1.28 -3.01 -3.10
CA PHE A 142 2.22 -1.97 -3.52
C PHE A 142 1.62 -0.95 -4.50
N GLY A 143 0.71 -1.40 -5.37
CA GLY A 143 -0.04 -0.53 -6.27
C GLY A 143 -0.92 0.47 -5.53
N ILE A 144 -1.65 0.01 -4.51
CA ILE A 144 -2.52 0.85 -3.67
C ILE A 144 -1.68 1.89 -2.89
N LEU A 145 -0.60 1.45 -2.24
CA LEU A 145 0.28 2.37 -1.51
C LEU A 145 0.93 3.42 -2.44
N GLN A 146 1.30 3.02 -3.66
CA GLN A 146 1.86 3.96 -4.64
C GLN A 146 0.79 4.94 -5.14
N ALA A 147 -0.42 4.48 -5.42
CA ALA A 147 -1.53 5.33 -5.83
C ALA A 147 -1.91 6.35 -4.73
N GLY A 148 -1.85 5.93 -3.46
CA GLY A 148 -2.02 6.79 -2.29
C GLY A 148 -0.83 7.70 -1.97
N ARG A 149 0.25 7.66 -2.78
CA ARG A 149 1.51 8.40 -2.57
C ARG A 149 2.20 8.13 -1.22
N THR A 150 1.90 7.00 -0.57
CA THR A 150 2.53 6.60 0.69
C THR A 150 3.81 5.80 0.47
N ARG A 151 3.94 5.10 -0.66
CA ARG A 151 5.16 4.35 -1.01
C ARG A 151 5.37 4.21 -2.52
N THR A 152 6.50 4.68 -3.04
CA THR A 152 6.89 4.44 -4.43
C THR A 152 7.64 3.11 -4.57
N SER A 153 7.06 2.16 -5.28
CA SER A 153 7.58 0.78 -5.42
C SER A 153 8.09 0.46 -6.83
N LYS A 154 7.60 1.17 -7.84
CA LYS A 154 7.91 1.00 -9.27
C LYS A 154 7.86 2.33 -10.01
N THR A 155 8.37 2.34 -11.24
CA THR A 155 8.19 3.46 -12.17
C THR A 155 6.70 3.78 -12.34
N GLU A 156 6.34 5.04 -12.19
CA GLU A 156 5.00 5.55 -12.40
C GLU A 156 4.87 6.04 -13.83
N TYR A 157 3.79 5.63 -14.51
CA TYR A 157 3.52 6.02 -15.89
C TYR A 157 2.24 6.83 -15.93
N ILE A 158 2.36 8.09 -16.32
CA ILE A 158 1.25 9.03 -16.44
C ILE A 158 0.96 9.15 -17.93
N SER A 159 -0.21 8.71 -18.37
CA SER A 159 -0.54 8.73 -19.80
C SER A 159 -1.96 9.18 -20.04
N CYS A 160 -2.16 9.97 -21.09
CA CYS A 160 -3.50 10.25 -21.56
C CYS A 160 -4.13 8.97 -22.17
N PRO A 161 -5.46 8.82 -22.14
CA PRO A 161 -6.13 7.67 -22.75
C PRO A 161 -6.03 7.65 -24.28
N GLY A 162 -5.50 8.72 -24.89
CA GLY A 162 -5.57 8.96 -26.33
C GLY A 162 -6.88 9.65 -26.73
N CYS A 163 -6.82 10.36 -27.87
CA CYS A 163 -7.98 10.99 -28.51
C CYS A 163 -7.70 11.23 -30.01
N GLY A 164 -8.63 11.84 -30.74
CA GLY A 164 -8.46 12.15 -32.18
C GLY A 164 -7.30 13.10 -32.53
N ARG A 165 -6.64 13.69 -31.52
CA ARG A 165 -5.42 14.51 -31.68
C ARG A 165 -4.14 13.70 -31.58
N THR A 166 -4.22 12.39 -31.28
CA THR A 166 -3.05 11.51 -31.13
C THR A 166 -2.46 11.24 -32.51
N LEU A 167 -1.19 11.57 -32.71
CA LEU A 167 -0.53 11.52 -34.02
C LEU A 167 0.42 10.33 -34.20
N TYR A 168 0.44 9.40 -33.24
CA TYR A 168 1.22 8.17 -33.25
C TYR A 168 0.49 7.06 -32.49
N ASP A 169 0.98 5.82 -32.61
CA ASP A 169 0.44 4.69 -31.87
C ASP A 169 0.83 4.78 -30.38
N LEU A 170 -0.05 5.41 -29.60
CA LEU A 170 0.18 5.70 -28.19
C LEU A 170 0.30 4.41 -27.37
N GLU A 171 -0.57 3.44 -27.62
CA GLU A 171 -0.59 2.17 -26.89
C GLU A 171 0.72 1.38 -27.07
N LYS A 172 1.16 1.19 -28.33
CA LYS A 172 2.44 0.51 -28.60
C LYS A 172 3.62 1.28 -28.02
N THR A 173 3.55 2.60 -28.01
CA THR A 173 4.62 3.44 -27.45
C THR A 173 4.68 3.33 -25.93
N ILE A 174 3.53 3.34 -25.24
CA ILE A 174 3.45 3.10 -23.79
C ILE A 174 4.04 1.74 -23.44
N ALA A 175 3.65 0.69 -24.18
CA ALA A 175 4.19 -0.66 -23.95
C ALA A 175 5.72 -0.72 -24.09
N ARG A 176 6.27 -0.10 -25.14
CA ARG A 176 7.72 -0.02 -25.36
C ARG A 176 8.45 0.76 -24.27
N ILE A 177 7.91 1.90 -23.85
CA ILE A 177 8.50 2.71 -22.78
C ILE A 177 8.47 1.92 -21.47
N LYS A 178 7.34 1.29 -21.11
CA LYS A 178 7.23 0.44 -19.92
C LYS A 178 8.26 -0.70 -19.91
N ALA A 179 8.38 -1.43 -21.02
CA ALA A 179 9.36 -2.51 -21.15
C ALA A 179 10.81 -2.02 -20.97
N ALA A 180 11.13 -0.82 -21.46
CA ALA A 180 12.47 -0.26 -21.36
C ALA A 180 12.79 0.38 -19.99
N THR A 181 11.79 0.74 -19.18
CA THR A 181 12.00 1.62 -18.01
C THR A 181 11.38 1.11 -16.71
N SER A 182 10.75 -0.06 -16.69
CA SER A 182 10.07 -0.60 -15.50
C SER A 182 10.97 -0.84 -14.29
N HIS A 183 12.28 -0.98 -14.51
CA HIS A 183 13.29 -1.17 -13.48
C HIS A 183 13.69 0.13 -12.77
N LEU A 184 13.32 1.30 -13.30
CA LEU A 184 13.68 2.63 -12.78
C LEU A 184 12.73 3.08 -11.65
N LYS A 185 12.80 2.39 -10.51
CA LYS A 185 12.00 2.72 -9.32
C LYS A 185 12.20 4.18 -8.90
N GLY A 186 11.11 4.82 -8.48
CA GLY A 186 11.13 6.21 -8.04
C GLY A 186 10.91 7.24 -9.14
N LEU A 187 10.89 6.81 -10.41
CA LEU A 187 10.74 7.70 -11.55
C LEU A 187 9.28 7.79 -12.03
N LYS A 188 8.85 9.00 -12.39
CA LYS A 188 7.60 9.32 -13.05
C LYS A 188 7.84 9.67 -14.51
N ILE A 189 7.16 8.97 -15.41
CA ILE A 189 7.28 9.16 -16.85
C ILE A 189 5.92 9.52 -17.45
N GLY A 190 5.80 10.73 -17.98
CA GLY A 190 4.66 11.21 -18.75
C GLY A 190 4.69 10.72 -20.20
N ILE A 191 3.60 10.17 -20.72
CA ILE A 191 3.49 9.68 -22.10
C ILE A 191 2.19 10.22 -22.72
N MET A 192 2.32 11.24 -23.56
CA MET A 192 1.20 12.07 -23.99
C MET A 192 1.01 12.07 -25.49
N GLY A 193 -0.19 11.70 -25.93
CA GLY A 193 -0.53 11.60 -27.36
C GLY A 193 -0.46 12.91 -28.15
N CYS A 194 -0.56 14.06 -27.49
CA CYS A 194 -0.50 15.38 -28.13
C CYS A 194 0.04 16.47 -27.18
N ILE A 195 0.50 17.57 -27.77
CA ILE A 195 1.08 18.72 -27.07
C ILE A 195 0.05 19.57 -26.31
N VAL A 196 -1.26 19.38 -26.54
CA VAL A 196 -2.29 20.29 -26.03
C VAL A 196 -2.42 20.18 -24.51
N ASN A 197 -2.79 19.00 -24.01
CA ASN A 197 -2.87 18.76 -22.57
C ASN A 197 -1.59 18.13 -22.02
N GLY A 198 -0.74 17.58 -22.89
CA GLY A 198 0.43 16.80 -22.49
C GLY A 198 1.31 17.48 -21.45
N PRO A 199 1.76 18.74 -21.66
CA PRO A 199 2.59 19.47 -20.69
C PRO A 199 1.94 19.69 -19.32
N GLY A 200 0.61 19.86 -19.26
CA GLY A 200 -0.12 20.03 -18.00
C GLY A 200 -0.35 18.70 -17.27
N GLU A 201 -0.74 17.65 -18.00
CA GLU A 201 -1.00 16.32 -17.44
C GLU A 201 0.25 15.64 -16.89
N MET A 202 1.45 16.00 -17.38
CA MET A 202 2.73 15.46 -16.90
C MET A 202 3.56 16.48 -16.11
N ALA A 203 2.94 17.53 -15.58
CA ALA A 203 3.68 18.61 -14.91
C ALA A 203 4.51 18.12 -13.70
N ASP A 204 4.11 17.02 -13.07
CA ASP A 204 4.82 16.38 -11.96
C ASP A 204 5.66 15.16 -12.37
N ALA A 205 5.91 14.97 -13.67
CA ALA A 205 6.73 13.88 -14.19
C ALA A 205 8.20 14.30 -14.37
N ASP A 206 9.13 13.41 -14.01
CA ASP A 206 10.58 13.64 -14.17
C ASP A 206 10.99 13.69 -15.65
N TYR A 207 10.34 12.85 -16.46
CA TYR A 207 10.54 12.75 -17.90
C TYR A 207 9.22 12.70 -18.65
N GLY A 208 9.20 13.22 -19.88
CA GLY A 208 8.00 13.23 -20.73
C GLY A 208 8.28 12.83 -22.17
N TYR A 209 7.35 12.10 -22.77
CA TYR A 209 7.29 11.75 -24.18
C TYR A 209 5.99 12.29 -24.76
N VAL A 210 6.06 13.34 -25.60
CA VAL A 210 4.87 14.06 -26.06
C VAL A 210 4.79 14.13 -27.57
N GLY A 211 3.63 13.82 -28.14
CA GLY A 211 3.34 14.05 -29.56
C GLY A 211 3.37 15.54 -29.92
N ALA A 212 4.34 15.96 -30.73
CA ALA A 212 4.50 17.35 -31.16
C ALA A 212 3.94 17.61 -32.58
N GLY A 213 3.75 16.55 -33.36
CA GLY A 213 3.27 16.62 -34.74
C GLY A 213 3.31 15.24 -35.42
N ARG A 214 2.84 15.15 -36.66
CA ARG A 214 2.93 13.90 -37.44
C ARG A 214 4.41 13.50 -37.58
N GLY A 215 4.74 12.29 -37.10
CA GLY A 215 6.10 11.76 -37.12
C GLY A 215 7.11 12.50 -36.22
N LYS A 216 6.63 13.36 -35.30
CA LYS A 216 7.50 14.15 -34.41
C LYS A 216 7.05 14.03 -32.96
N ILE A 217 8.04 13.86 -32.09
CA ILE A 217 7.86 13.85 -30.63
C ILE A 217 8.79 14.87 -29.99
N SER A 218 8.37 15.35 -28.83
CA SER A 218 9.19 16.16 -27.92
C SER A 218 9.49 15.33 -26.68
N LEU A 219 10.76 15.29 -26.31
CA LEU A 219 11.20 14.72 -25.04
C LEU A 219 11.34 15.82 -24.02
N TYR A 220 10.85 15.55 -22.82
CA TYR A 220 10.94 16.43 -21.66
C TYR A 220 11.78 15.75 -20.60
N LYS A 221 12.59 16.57 -19.94
CA LYS A 221 13.33 16.25 -18.71
C LYS A 221 13.16 17.47 -17.83
N GLU A 222 12.86 17.25 -16.56
CA GLU A 222 12.62 18.28 -15.55
C GLU A 222 13.38 19.59 -15.78
N LYS A 223 12.64 20.70 -15.77
CA LYS A 223 13.17 22.05 -15.49
C LYS A 223 12.88 22.32 -14.02
N TYR A 224 13.93 22.64 -13.26
CA TYR A 224 13.84 23.27 -11.94
C TYR A 224 12.76 24.37 -11.96
N VAL A 225 11.81 24.27 -11.02
CA VAL A 225 11.03 25.42 -10.54
C VAL A 225 11.82 26.03 -9.38
#